data_AF-A0A8S2P4X5-F1
#
_entry.id   AF-A0A8S2P4X5-F1
#
_cell.length_a   1.000
_cell.length_b   1.000
_cell.length_c   1.000
_cell.angle_alpha   90.00
_cell.angle_beta   90.00
_cell.angle_gamma   90.00
#
_symmetry.space_group_name_H-M   'P 1'
#
loop_
_entity.id
_entity.type
_entity.pdbx_description
1 polymer ?
#
loop_
_entity_poly.entity_id
_entity_poly.type
_entity_poly.pdbx_seq_one_letter_code
_entity_poly.pdbx_strand_id
1 'polypeptide(L)' 'MTPNTKSPRQSRVTSSADRDELLNVFNRYAHHEHLGERYMTPHEFLQDYLGYLIGDNIDPTTLDILSSLVDLNKDQSLLI' A
#
# COMPACT_ATOMS: atom_id res chain seq x y z
N MET A 1 -8.86 29.07 -37.27
CA MET A 1 -7.61 28.63 -36.61
C MET A 1 -7.63 29.17 -35.18
N THR A 2 -7.90 28.31 -34.19
CA THR A 2 -7.87 28.67 -32.76
C THR A 2 -6.66 27.99 -32.10
N PRO A 3 -5.95 28.65 -31.18
CA PRO A 3 -4.72 28.11 -30.60
C PRO A 3 -5.04 27.06 -29.53
N ASN A 4 -4.38 25.90 -29.64
CA ASN A 4 -4.46 24.81 -28.68
C ASN A 4 -3.71 25.21 -27.39
N THR A 5 -4.44 25.61 -26.35
CA THR A 5 -3.87 25.90 -25.03
C THR A 5 -3.70 24.58 -24.28
N LYS A 6 -2.48 24.03 -24.26
CA LYS A 6 -2.14 22.89 -23.39
C LYS A 6 -2.27 23.33 -21.93
N SER A 7 -3.26 22.77 -21.24
CA SER A 7 -3.44 22.95 -19.80
C SER A 7 -2.22 22.37 -19.04
N PRO A 8 -1.59 23.11 -18.11
CA PRO A 8 -0.46 22.59 -17.36
C PRO A 8 -0.93 21.43 -16.49
N ARG A 9 -0.23 20.29 -16.56
CA ARG A 9 -0.46 19.16 -15.65
C ARG A 9 -0.25 19.69 -14.22
N GLN A 10 -1.34 19.90 -13.50
CA GLN A 10 -1.30 20.21 -12.09
C GLN A 10 -0.66 19.01 -11.38
N SER A 11 0.62 19.12 -11.03
CA SER A 11 1.27 18.17 -10.13
C SER A 11 0.58 18.34 -8.78
N ARG A 12 -0.30 17.42 -8.43
CA ARG A 12 -0.92 17.39 -7.11
C ARG A 12 0.19 17.21 -6.09
N VAL A 13 0.55 18.27 -5.37
CA VAL A 13 1.42 18.19 -4.22
C VAL A 13 0.62 17.47 -3.14
N THR A 14 0.99 16.21 -2.86
CA THR A 14 0.45 15.49 -1.71
C THR A 14 1.25 15.92 -0.49
N SER A 15 0.61 16.57 0.49
CA SER A 15 1.21 16.77 1.80
C SER A 15 1.39 15.43 2.51
N SER A 16 2.36 15.33 3.42
CA SER A 16 2.48 14.16 4.30
C SER A 16 1.17 13.94 5.05
N ALA A 17 0.75 12.67 5.13
CA ALA A 17 -0.37 12.30 5.97
C ALA A 17 0.03 12.34 7.45
N ASP A 18 -0.95 12.54 8.32
CA ASP A 18 -0.76 12.49 9.76
C ASP A 18 -0.38 11.06 10.20
N ARG A 19 0.63 10.94 11.07
CA ARG A 19 1.14 9.63 11.46
C ARG A 19 0.13 8.84 12.30
N ASP A 20 -0.59 9.51 13.19
CA ASP A 20 -1.54 8.84 14.09
C ASP A 20 -2.78 8.38 13.30
N GLU A 21 -3.21 9.18 12.31
CA GLU A 21 -4.25 8.76 11.36
C GLU A 21 -3.82 7.54 10.54
N LEU A 22 -2.59 7.56 10.00
CA LEU A 22 -2.03 6.41 9.27
C LEU A 22 -1.95 5.17 10.15
N LEU A 23 -1.46 5.30 11.38
CA LEU A 23 -1.36 4.18 12.32
C LEU A 23 -2.75 3.62 12.67
N ASN A 24 -3.73 4.48 12.88
CA ASN A 24 -5.12 4.06 13.10
C ASN A 24 -5.69 3.32 11.90
N VAL A 25 -5.42 3.77 10.67
CA VAL A 25 -5.86 3.08 9.45
C VAL A 25 -5.17 1.73 9.34
N PHE A 26 -3.84 1.70 9.51
CA PHE A 26 -3.00 0.50 9.46
C PHE A 26 -3.47 -0.57 10.44
N ASN A 27 -3.72 -0.19 11.69
CA ASN A 27 -4.14 -1.13 12.74
C ASN A 27 -5.50 -1.80 12.48
N ARG A 28 -6.33 -1.28 11.56
CA ARG A 28 -7.57 -1.95 11.14
C ARG A 28 -7.31 -3.21 10.30
N TYR A 29 -6.18 -3.24 9.60
CA TYR A 29 -5.77 -4.32 8.70
C TYR A 29 -4.60 -5.14 9.25
N ALA A 30 -3.87 -4.64 10.26
CA ALA A 30 -2.84 -5.38 10.97
C ALA A 30 -3.45 -6.47 11.86
N HIS A 31 -3.69 -7.64 11.25
CA HIS A 31 -4.33 -8.79 11.87
C HIS A 31 -3.38 -9.64 12.72
N HIS A 32 -2.08 -9.42 12.59
CA HIS A 32 -1.08 -10.13 13.37
C HIS A 32 -0.47 -9.27 14.48
N GLU A 33 0.04 -9.90 15.52
CA GLU A 33 0.69 -9.24 16.65
C GLU A 33 1.93 -10.04 17.10
N HIS A 34 3.06 -9.36 17.30
CA HIS A 34 4.26 -9.94 17.86
C HIS A 34 4.91 -8.96 18.84
N LEU A 35 5.21 -9.42 20.06
CA LEU A 35 5.81 -8.59 21.12
C LEU A 35 5.05 -7.29 21.43
N GLY A 36 3.73 -7.26 21.22
CA GLY A 36 2.88 -6.08 21.44
C GLY A 36 2.81 -5.11 20.24
N GLU A 37 3.48 -5.42 19.12
CA GLU A 37 3.41 -4.65 17.88
C GLU A 37 2.55 -5.39 16.85
N ARG A 38 1.60 -4.66 16.25
CA ARG A 38 0.71 -5.21 15.22
C ARG A 38 1.34 -5.06 13.85
N TYR A 39 1.30 -6.11 13.04
CA TYR A 39 1.85 -6.12 11.68
C TYR A 39 0.85 -6.66 10.66
N MET A 40 1.13 -6.37 9.40
CA MET A 40 0.50 -7.01 8.23
C MET A 40 1.53 -7.82 7.47
N THR A 41 1.10 -8.90 6.84
CA THR A 41 1.89 -9.51 5.77
C THR A 41 1.88 -8.61 4.53
N PRO A 42 2.88 -8.72 3.64
CA PRO A 42 2.88 -8.02 2.36
C PRO A 42 1.64 -8.29 1.51
N HIS A 43 1.03 -9.48 1.65
CA HIS A 43 -0.17 -9.85 0.90
C HIS A 43 -1.39 -9.11 1.45
N GLU A 44 -1.58 -9.09 2.78
CA GLU A 44 -2.64 -8.31 3.45
C GLU A 44 -2.52 -6.82 3.14
N PHE A 45 -1.30 -6.28 3.07
CA PHE A 45 -1.10 -4.90 2.66
C PHE A 45 -1.56 -4.63 1.22
N LEU A 46 -1.22 -5.50 0.26
CA LEU A 46 -1.64 -5.31 -1.13
C LEU A 46 -3.14 -5.53 -1.31
N GLN A 47 -3.67 -6.61 -0.74
CA GLN A 47 -5.04 -7.06 -1.00
C GLN A 47 -6.05 -6.36 -0.09
N ASP A 48 -5.83 -6.36 1.22
CA ASP A 48 -6.82 -5.84 2.16
C ASP A 48 -6.67 -4.32 2.36
N TYR A 49 -5.44 -3.84 2.55
CA TYR A 49 -5.19 -2.42 2.81
C TYR A 49 -5.27 -1.56 1.55
N LEU A 50 -4.60 -1.94 0.45
CA LEU A 50 -4.64 -1.17 -0.81
C LEU A 50 -5.80 -1.56 -1.74
N GLY A 51 -6.40 -2.74 -1.57
CA GLY A 51 -7.45 -3.22 -2.46
C GLY A 51 -6.94 -3.71 -3.83
N TYR A 52 -5.64 -4.00 -3.95
CA TYR A 52 -4.99 -4.42 -5.20
C TYR A 52 -4.91 -5.93 -5.30
N LEU A 53 -4.89 -6.43 -6.54
CA LEU A 53 -4.70 -7.85 -6.83
C LEU A 53 -5.67 -8.78 -6.06
N ILE A 54 -6.97 -8.43 -6.06
CA ILE A 54 -8.04 -9.22 -5.46
C ILE A 54 -8.75 -10.05 -6.56
N GLY A 55 -9.06 -11.31 -6.27
CA GLY A 55 -9.92 -12.18 -7.09
C GLY A 55 -9.26 -13.48 -7.53
N ASP A 56 -10.05 -14.37 -8.13
CA ASP A 56 -9.64 -15.75 -8.40
C ASP A 56 -8.66 -15.92 -9.58
N ASN A 57 -8.44 -14.87 -10.37
CA ASN A 57 -7.60 -14.89 -11.58
C ASN A 57 -6.31 -14.06 -11.44
N ILE A 58 -5.85 -13.85 -10.21
CA ILE A 58 -4.58 -13.18 -9.96
C ILE A 58 -3.45 -14.17 -10.20
N ASP A 59 -2.50 -13.80 -11.06
CA ASP A 59 -1.26 -14.55 -11.21
C ASP A 59 -0.46 -14.47 -9.88
N PRO A 60 -0.21 -15.61 -9.21
CA PRO A 60 0.49 -15.62 -7.93
C PRO A 60 1.91 -15.03 -8.04
N THR A 61 2.57 -15.17 -9.19
CA THR A 61 3.91 -14.60 -9.39
C THR A 61 3.89 -13.08 -9.33
N THR A 62 2.85 -12.44 -9.87
CA THR A 62 2.67 -10.99 -9.80
C THR A 62 2.49 -10.51 -8.36
N LEU A 63 1.69 -11.23 -7.57
CA LEU A 63 1.51 -10.93 -6.15
C LEU A 63 2.84 -11.02 -5.40
N ASP A 64 3.58 -12.11 -5.57
CA ASP A 64 4.87 -12.34 -4.92
C ASP A 64 5.91 -11.26 -5.27
N ILE A 65 5.95 -10.82 -6.54
CA ILE A 65 6.84 -9.75 -6.99
C ILE A 65 6.51 -8.44 -6.28
N LEU A 66 5.24 -8.04 -6.23
CA LEU A 66 4.84 -6.80 -5.56
C LEU A 66 5.03 -6.89 -4.05
N SER A 67 4.71 -8.03 -3.46
CA SER A 67 4.94 -8.32 -2.04
C SER A 67 6.43 -8.20 -1.69
N SER A 68 7.31 -8.70 -2.56
CA SER A 68 8.75 -8.54 -2.43
C SER A 68 9.22 -7.10 -2.58
N LEU A 69 8.48 -6.21 -3.24
CA LEU A 69 8.86 -4.80 -3.34
C LEU A 69 8.51 -4.01 -2.08
N VAL A 70 7.39 -4.35 -1.43
CA VAL A 70 6.93 -3.65 -0.22
C VAL A 70 7.58 -4.20 1.06
N ASP A 71 7.95 -5.49 1.09
CA ASP A 71 8.71 -6.10 2.18
C ASP A 71 10.19 -5.69 2.10
N LEU A 72 10.52 -4.55 2.70
CA LEU A 72 11.89 -4.01 2.68
C LEU A 72 12.86 -4.84 3.53
N ASN A 73 12.37 -5.47 4.60
CA ASN A 73 13.19 -6.23 5.56
C ASN A 73 13.34 -7.71 5.18
N LYS A 74 12.53 -8.21 4.24
CA LYS A 74 12.47 -9.62 3.82
C LYS A 74 12.06 -10.57 4.94
N ASP A 75 11.26 -10.08 5.88
CA ASP A 75 10.79 -10.85 7.05
C ASP A 75 9.30 -11.23 6.96
N GLN A 76 8.65 -10.93 5.82
CA GLN A 76 7.23 -11.18 5.59
C GLN A 76 6.31 -10.41 6.56
N SER A 77 6.79 -9.30 7.11
CA SER A 77 6.03 -8.43 7.99
C SER A 77 6.21 -6.95 7.63
N LEU A 78 5.13 -6.19 7.77
CA LEU A 78 5.11 -4.73 7.59
C LEU A 78 4.65 -4.10 8.89
N LEU A 79 5.37 -3.06 9.32
CA LEU A 79 5.17 -2.28 10.54
C LEU A 79 5.30 -0.78 10.19
N ILE A 80 4.60 0.12 10.89
CA ILE A 80 4.63 1.59 10.68
C ILE A 80 4.86 2.34 12.00
#